data_AF-A0A7M1UTM8-F1
#
_entry.id   AF-A0A7M1UTM8-F1
#
_cell.length_a   1.000
_cell.length_b   1.000
_cell.length_c   1.000
_cell.angle_alpha   90.00
_cell.angle_beta   90.00
_cell.angle_gamma   90.00
#
_symmetry.space_group_name_H-M   'P 1'
#
loop_
_entity.id
_entity.type
_entity.pdbx_description
1 polymer ?
#
loop_
_entity_poly.entity_id
_entity_poly.type
_entity_poly.pdbx_seq_one_letter_code
_entity_poly.pdbx_strand_id
1 'polypeptide(L)'
;MTRQQKKHSWNPYTSDVQRFSIYPRIQQPKDESLKPGMILTVDINDVDQKGNGIVSLKDTKIIVYGASLGSKVKVRISRVAGDTAYAEIIETLSEADETY
;
A
#
# COMPACT_ATOMS: atom_id res chain seq x y z
N MET A 1 37.38 11.71 -32.22
CA MET A 1 36.36 11.26 -31.25
C MET A 1 34.98 11.48 -31.86
N THR A 2 34.37 10.44 -32.41
CA THR A 2 33.12 10.54 -33.19
C THR A 2 31.91 10.34 -32.28
N ARG A 3 31.11 11.40 -32.08
CA ARG A 3 29.86 11.37 -31.34
C ARG A 3 28.80 10.66 -32.18
N GLN A 4 28.67 9.34 -32.01
CA GLN A 4 27.56 8.58 -32.61
C GLN A 4 26.24 9.09 -32.01
N GLN A 5 25.54 9.95 -32.76
CA GLN A 5 24.13 10.24 -32.49
C GLN A 5 23.33 8.98 -32.83
N LYS A 6 22.83 8.27 -31.82
CA LYS A 6 21.85 7.20 -32.01
C LYS A 6 20.67 7.78 -32.77
N LYS A 7 20.53 7.42 -34.05
CA LYS A 7 19.34 7.73 -34.84
C LYS A 7 18.17 7.06 -34.16
N HIS A 8 17.29 7.86 -33.56
CA HIS A 8 16.04 7.37 -33.00
C HIS A 8 15.12 7.01 -34.18
N SER A 9 15.27 5.80 -34.73
CA SER A 9 14.36 5.29 -35.75
C SER A 9 13.01 5.05 -35.09
N TRP A 10 12.08 5.98 -35.33
CA TRP A 10 10.68 5.84 -34.97
C TRP A 10 10.14 4.54 -35.58
N ASN A 11 9.90 3.53 -34.75
CA ASN A 11 9.33 2.26 -35.17
C ASN A 11 7.83 2.24 -34.82
N PRO A 12 6.92 2.28 -35.81
CA PRO A 12 5.48 2.36 -35.57
C PRO A 12 4.90 1.16 -34.80
N TYR A 13 5.61 0.03 -34.75
CA TYR A 13 5.15 -1.18 -34.06
C TYR A 13 5.61 -1.29 -32.61
N THR A 14 6.58 -0.49 -32.17
CA THR A 14 7.10 -0.50 -30.79
C THR A 14 6.98 0.86 -30.10
N SER A 15 6.48 1.88 -30.81
CA SER A 15 6.25 3.20 -30.25
C SER A 15 4.88 3.25 -29.59
N ASP A 16 4.82 3.88 -28.41
CA ASP A 16 3.60 4.03 -27.64
C ASP A 16 2.65 5.00 -28.35
N VAL A 17 1.69 4.43 -29.10
CA VAL A 17 0.73 5.15 -29.94
C VAL A 17 -0.14 6.12 -29.12
N GLN A 18 -0.33 5.85 -27.82
CA GLN A 18 -1.11 6.69 -26.91
C GLN A 18 -0.49 8.06 -26.67
N ARG A 19 0.80 8.25 -26.97
CA ARG A 19 1.46 9.56 -26.82
C ARG A 19 0.97 10.60 -27.85
N PHE A 20 0.32 10.16 -28.92
CA PHE A 20 -0.18 10.99 -30.01
C PHE A 20 -1.71 11.10 -30.04
N SER A 21 -2.41 10.47 -29.07
CA SER A 21 -3.85 10.58 -29.00
C SER A 21 -4.27 11.93 -28.40
N ILE A 22 -5.35 12.50 -28.93
CA ILE A 22 -6.01 13.70 -28.39
C ILE A 22 -6.69 13.41 -27.04
N TYR A 23 -6.94 12.13 -26.74
CA TYR A 23 -7.55 11.69 -25.50
C TYR A 23 -6.52 11.56 -24.37
N PRO A 24 -6.88 12.02 -23.15
CA PRO A 24 -6.03 11.83 -21.98
C PRO A 24 -5.91 10.35 -21.64
N ARG A 25 -4.75 9.97 -21.12
CA ARG A 25 -4.54 8.62 -20.61
C ARG A 25 -5.44 8.41 -19.40
N ILE A 26 -6.45 7.56 -19.55
CA ILE A 26 -7.31 7.15 -18.43
C ILE A 26 -6.43 6.38 -17.45
N GLN A 27 -6.25 6.93 -16.25
CA GLN A 27 -5.56 6.21 -15.18
C GLN A 27 -6.43 5.00 -14.84
N GLN A 28 -5.91 3.81 -15.12
CA GLN A 28 -6.56 2.59 -14.65
C GLN A 28 -6.65 2.66 -13.12
N PRO A 29 -7.78 2.25 -12.52
CA PRO A 29 -7.88 2.19 -11.08
C PRO A 29 -6.70 1.36 -10.58
N LYS A 30 -5.87 1.97 -9.73
CA LYS A 30 -4.71 1.30 -9.15
C LYS A 30 -5.26 0.11 -8.38
N ASP A 31 -4.88 -1.11 -8.77
CA ASP A 31 -5.17 -2.31 -7.98
C ASP A 31 -4.65 -2.07 -6.55
N GLU A 32 -5.59 -1.75 -5.66
CA GLU A 32 -5.33 -1.39 -4.27
C GLU A 32 -5.16 -2.67 -3.42
N SER A 33 -4.59 -3.69 -4.05
CA SER A 33 -4.19 -4.92 -3.38
C SER A 33 -3.05 -4.60 -2.42
N LEU A 34 -3.17 -5.09 -1.20
CA LEU A 34 -2.13 -4.96 -0.17
C LEU A 34 -0.86 -5.64 -0.66
N LYS A 35 0.25 -4.90 -0.64
CA LYS A 35 1.57 -5.43 -1.01
C LYS A 35 2.51 -5.42 0.20
N PRO A 36 3.41 -6.41 0.32
CA PRO A 36 4.46 -6.35 1.32
C PRO A 36 5.31 -5.09 1.13
N GLY A 37 5.68 -4.45 2.23
CA GLY A 37 6.40 -3.18 2.27
C GLY A 37 5.53 -1.92 2.15
N MET A 38 4.22 -2.06 1.90
CA MET A 38 3.32 -0.90 1.95
C MET A 38 3.22 -0.34 3.36
N ILE A 39 3.19 0.99 3.44
CA ILE A 39 3.01 1.74 4.68
C ILE A 39 1.60 2.32 4.68
N LEU A 40 0.86 2.10 5.75
CA LEU A 40 -0.53 2.50 5.91
C LEU A 40 -0.71 3.10 7.29
N THR A 41 -1.60 4.07 7.41
CA THR A 41 -2.08 4.53 8.71
C THR A 41 -3.43 3.87 8.96
N VAL A 42 -3.55 3.18 10.09
CA VAL A 42 -4.75 2.41 10.45
C VAL A 42 -5.20 2.75 11.86
N ASP A 43 -6.52 2.77 12.05
CA ASP A 43 -7.17 2.90 13.34
C ASP A 43 -7.55 1.49 13.83
N ILE A 44 -7.11 1.13 15.04
CA ILE A 44 -7.32 -0.20 15.61
C ILE A 44 -8.68 -0.26 16.29
N ASN A 45 -9.63 -0.95 15.66
CA ASN A 45 -11.00 -1.05 16.16
C ASN A 45 -11.26 -2.31 17.00
N ASP A 46 -10.40 -3.31 16.90
CA ASP A 46 -10.57 -4.60 17.57
C ASP A 46 -9.20 -5.21 17.91
N VAL A 47 -9.18 -6.11 18.89
CA VAL A 47 -7.98 -6.79 19.38
C VAL A 47 -8.27 -8.27 19.61
N ASP A 48 -7.39 -9.14 19.12
CA ASP A 48 -7.45 -10.58 19.32
C ASP A 48 -7.11 -10.97 20.78
N GLN A 49 -7.47 -12.18 21.19
CA GLN A 49 -7.16 -12.73 22.53
C GLN A 49 -5.66 -12.74 22.88
N LYS A 50 -4.80 -12.65 21.85
CA LYS A 50 -3.34 -12.59 21.98
C LYS A 50 -2.78 -11.16 22.12
N GLY A 51 -3.63 -10.14 22.13
CA GLY A 51 -3.22 -8.73 22.17
C GLY A 51 -2.75 -8.18 20.82
N ASN A 52 -3.23 -8.74 19.71
CA ASN A 52 -2.93 -8.23 18.36
C ASN A 52 -4.10 -7.40 17.86
N GLY A 53 -3.82 -6.22 17.29
CA GLY A 53 -4.84 -5.39 16.67
C GLY A 53 -5.38 -6.03 15.40
N ILE A 54 -6.69 -5.96 15.20
CA ILE A 54 -7.38 -6.42 14.01
C ILE A 54 -8.00 -5.20 13.31
N VAL A 55 -7.69 -5.07 12.02
CA VAL A 55 -8.27 -4.05 11.14
C VAL A 55 -8.80 -4.72 9.89
N SER A 56 -10.08 -4.52 9.58
CA SER A 56 -10.66 -4.93 8.31
C SER A 56 -10.52 -3.80 7.29
N LEU A 57 -9.74 -4.03 6.22
CA LEU A 57 -9.66 -3.11 5.09
C LEU A 57 -10.30 -3.79 3.87
N LYS A 58 -11.50 -3.34 3.50
CA LYS A 58 -12.33 -3.97 2.46
C LYS A 58 -12.55 -5.46 2.78
N ASP A 59 -12.03 -6.35 1.94
CA ASP A 59 -12.16 -7.81 2.05
C ASP A 59 -10.94 -8.47 2.69
N THR A 60 -9.95 -7.69 3.13
CA THR A 60 -8.69 -8.21 3.71
C THR A 60 -8.59 -7.86 5.19
N LYS A 61 -8.32 -8.87 6.02
CA LYS A 61 -8.03 -8.70 7.44
C LYS A 61 -6.56 -8.39 7.63
N ILE A 62 -6.24 -7.26 8.27
CA ILE A 62 -4.89 -6.86 8.64
C ILE A 62 -4.70 -7.13 10.13
N ILE A 63 -3.73 -7.97 10.45
CA ILE A 63 -3.31 -8.28 11.83
C ILE A 63 -2.08 -7.43 12.14
N VAL A 64 -2.19 -6.56 13.12
CA VAL A 64 -1.14 -5.66 13.58
C VAL A 64 -0.60 -6.18 14.91
N TYR A 65 0.69 -6.51 14.95
CA TYR A 65 1.30 -7.02 16.18
C TYR A 65 1.47 -5.92 17.23
N GLY A 66 1.02 -6.21 18.47
CA GLY A 66 1.22 -5.32 19.62
C GLY A 66 0.48 -3.98 19.54
N ALA A 67 -0.66 -3.94 18.86
CA ALA A 67 -1.47 -2.73 18.75
C ALA A 67 -2.60 -2.72 19.79
N SER A 68 -2.78 -1.58 20.46
CA SER A 68 -3.83 -1.38 21.47
C SER A 68 -5.15 -0.98 20.84
N LEU A 69 -6.26 -1.36 21.46
CA LEU A 69 -7.60 -0.96 21.05
C LEU A 69 -7.73 0.57 21.05
N GLY A 70 -8.29 1.16 20.00
CA GLY A 70 -8.49 2.60 19.89
C GLY A 70 -7.23 3.39 19.51
N SER A 71 -6.07 2.74 19.36
CA SER A 71 -4.85 3.42 18.94
C SER A 71 -4.86 3.71 17.42
N LYS A 72 -4.19 4.81 17.05
CA LYS A 72 -3.91 5.15 15.65
C LYS A 72 -2.44 4.89 15.38
N VAL A 73 -2.15 3.94 14.50
CA VAL A 73 -0.79 3.47 14.24
C VAL A 73 -0.47 3.49 12.77
N LYS A 74 0.79 3.81 12.47
CA LYS A 74 1.37 3.70 11.14
C LYS A 74 2.10 2.37 11.06
N VAL A 75 1.65 1.53 10.13
CA VAL A 75 2.06 0.14 10.04
C VAL A 75 2.70 -0.15 8.68
N ARG A 76 3.65 -1.08 8.67
CA ARG A 76 4.23 -1.66 7.46
C ARG A 76 3.71 -3.08 7.29
N ILE A 77 3.15 -3.38 6.12
CA ILE A 77 2.76 -4.75 5.78
C ILE A 77 4.03 -5.60 5.63
N SER A 78 4.21 -6.62 6.46
CA SER A 78 5.36 -7.54 6.39
C SER A 78 5.12 -8.65 5.38
N ARG A 79 3.90 -9.22 5.39
CA ARG A 79 3.50 -10.29 4.47
C ARG A 79 1.99 -10.29 4.23
N VAL A 80 1.58 -10.82 3.08
CA VAL A 80 0.18 -11.01 2.70
C VAL A 80 -0.03 -12.48 2.40
N ALA A 81 -1.02 -13.10 3.04
CA ALA A 81 -1.38 -14.50 2.91
C ALA A 81 -2.87 -14.61 2.59
N GLY A 82 -3.21 -14.65 1.30
CA GLY A 82 -4.61 -14.61 0.84
C GLY A 82 -5.31 -13.36 1.37
N ASP A 83 -6.41 -13.58 2.10
CA ASP A 83 -7.25 -12.51 2.66
C ASP A 83 -6.75 -12.01 4.03
N THR A 84 -5.58 -12.45 4.49
CA THR A 84 -4.98 -11.98 5.73
C THR A 84 -3.61 -11.36 5.50
N ALA A 85 -3.45 -10.10 5.87
CA ALA A 85 -2.18 -9.39 5.88
C ALA A 85 -1.64 -9.30 7.31
N TYR A 86 -0.32 -9.34 7.44
CA TYR A 86 0.38 -9.15 8.70
C TYR A 86 1.18 -7.87 8.62
N ALA A 87 1.13 -7.08 9.70
CA ALA A 87 1.74 -5.77 9.75
C ALA A 87 2.52 -5.55 11.05
N GLU A 88 3.59 -4.78 10.92
CA GLU A 88 4.44 -4.31 12.02
C GLU A 88 4.21 -2.82 12.24
N ILE A 89 4.16 -2.39 13.49
CA ILE A 89 4.04 -0.98 13.84
C ILE A 89 5.39 -0.30 13.56
N ILE A 90 5.37 0.77 12.77
CA ILE A 90 6.52 1.66 12.57
C ILE A 90 6.48 2.78 13.59
N GLU A 91 5.29 3.37 13.78
CA GLU A 91 5.09 4.59 14.55
C GLU A 91 3.67 4.61 15.14
N THR A 92 3.57 4.95 16.42
CA THR A 92 2.29 5.15 17.10
C THR A 92 1.96 6.63 17.06
N LEU A 93 0.83 7.00 16.44
CA LEU A 93 0.41 8.38 16.24
C LEU A 93 -0.52 8.88 17.34
N SER A 94 -1.34 7.98 17.88
CA SER A 94 -2.19 8.24 19.05
C SER A 94 -2.29 6.96 19.85
N GLU A 95 -1.97 7.05 21.12
CA GLU A 95 -2.26 6.01 22.10
C GLU A 95 -3.70 6.21 22.59
N ALA A 96 -4.36 5.12 22.98
CA ALA A 96 -5.67 5.22 23.59
C ALA A 96 -5.45 5.78 25.00
N ASP A 97 -5.85 7.04 25.21
CA ASP A 97 -5.86 7.66 26.52
C ASP A 97 -6.95 6.98 27.36
N GLU A 98 -6.54 6.02 28.19
CA GLU A 98 -7.39 5.51 29.26
C GLU A 98 -7.46 6.57 30.37
N THR A 99 -8.25 7.63 30.16
CA THR A 99 -8.56 8.56 31.25
C THR A 99 -9.55 7.89 32.19
N TYR A 100 -9.06 7.45 33.34
CA TYR A 100 -9.83 6.85 34.44
C TYR A 100 -10.29 7.91 35.45
#